data_AF-R5KZ87-F1
#
_entry.id   AF-R5KZ87-F1
#
_cell.length_a   1.000
_cell.length_b   1.000
_cell.length_c   1.000
_cell.angle_alpha   90.00
_cell.angle_beta   90.00
_cell.angle_gamma   90.00
#
_symmetry.space_group_name_H-M   'P 1'
#
loop_
_entity.id
_entity.type
_entity.pdbx_description
1 polymer ?
#
loop_
_entity_poly.entity_id
_entity_poly.type
_entity_poly.pdbx_seq_one_letter_code
_entity_poly.pdbx_strand_id
1 'polypeptide(L)'
;MAFPAGMVNFFIDPWGEVMPCNGLEERYWKESMGNIHDRPFMEIWESEQAQKVRQMVRKCPKNCWMVGTASPVMHKYIKYPAKWALQNKLRSMHGKPACIDPKWCDVGQDPCQGDLREKF
;
A
#
# COMPACT_ATOMS: atom_id res chain seq x y z
N MET A 1 -7.63 1.35 2.61
CA MET A 1 -6.89 0.78 1.47
C MET A 1 -5.56 0.23 1.98
N ALA A 2 -5.29 -1.08 1.87
CA ALA A 2 -4.01 -1.66 2.29
C ALA A 2 -2.89 -1.19 1.34
N PHE A 3 -1.82 -0.63 1.90
CA PHE A 3 -0.70 -0.04 1.17
C PHE A 3 0.24 -1.14 0.61
N PRO A 4 0.40 -1.29 -0.71
CA PRO A 4 1.09 -2.44 -1.31
C PRO A 4 2.62 -2.25 -1.46
N ALA A 5 3.16 -1.17 -0.88
CA ALA A 5 4.59 -0.85 -0.90
C ALA A 5 5.45 -1.95 -0.28
N GLY A 6 6.63 -2.18 -0.85
CA GLY A 6 7.53 -3.25 -0.46
C GLY A 6 7.04 -4.67 -0.82
N MET A 7 5.83 -4.83 -1.36
CA MET A 7 5.31 -6.13 -1.84
C MET A 7 5.15 -6.18 -3.36
N VAL A 8 4.62 -5.12 -3.97
CA VAL A 8 4.47 -5.04 -5.44
C VAL A 8 5.21 -3.85 -6.05
N ASN A 9 5.57 -2.87 -5.22
CA ASN A 9 6.28 -1.67 -5.61
C ASN A 9 7.48 -1.47 -4.68
N PHE A 10 8.51 -0.82 -5.19
CA PHE A 10 9.68 -0.38 -4.44
C PHE A 10 10.18 0.96 -4.99
N PHE A 11 11.08 1.59 -4.25
CA PHE A 11 11.81 2.78 -4.63
C PHE A 11 13.31 2.48 -4.52
N ILE A 12 14.11 2.90 -5.49
CA ILE A 12 15.57 2.84 -5.38
C ILE A 12 16.07 4.27 -5.36
N ASP A 13 16.85 4.62 -4.34
CA ASP A 13 17.46 5.94 -4.27
C ASP A 13 18.69 6.05 -5.20
N PRO A 14 19.24 7.26 -5.42
CA PRO A 14 20.40 7.44 -6.29
C PRO A 14 21.64 6.62 -5.87
N TRP A 15 21.76 6.21 -4.61
CA TRP A 15 22.89 5.46 -4.06
C TRP A 15 22.64 3.95 -4.04
N GLY A 16 21.54 3.49 -4.65
CA GLY A 16 21.23 2.07 -4.82
C GLY A 16 20.45 1.45 -3.67
N GLU A 17 20.02 2.22 -2.67
CA GLU A 17 19.23 1.70 -1.55
C GLU A 17 17.81 1.31 -2.01
N VAL A 18 17.44 0.06 -1.81
CA VAL A 18 16.11 -0.47 -2.11
C VAL A 18 15.19 -0.20 -0.92
N MET A 19 14.23 0.68 -1.13
CA MET A 19 13.27 1.14 -0.13
C MET A 19 11.85 0.69 -0.49
N PRO A 20 10.97 0.47 0.52
CA PRO A 20 9.57 0.14 0.24
C PRO A 20 8.81 1.30 -0.42
N CYS A 21 9.16 2.54 -0.08
CA CYS A 21 8.50 3.76 -0.55
C CYS A 21 9.44 4.98 -0.42
N ASN A 22 9.21 6.04 -1.19
CA ASN A 22 10.00 7.27 -1.14
C ASN A 22 9.56 8.25 -0.03
N GLY A 23 8.45 7.97 0.66
CA GLY A 23 7.88 8.81 1.71
C GLY A 23 8.31 8.45 3.13
N LEU A 24 9.45 7.79 3.30
CA LEU A 24 9.96 7.40 4.62
C LEU A 24 10.57 8.62 5.34
N GLU A 25 10.23 8.78 6.63
CA GLU A 25 10.79 9.83 7.49
C GLU A 25 11.35 9.19 8.75
N GLU A 26 12.56 9.58 9.14
CA GLU A 26 13.26 9.06 10.32
C GLU A 26 12.44 9.20 11.61
N ARG A 27 11.61 10.25 11.70
CA ARG A 27 10.68 10.46 12.81
C ARG A 27 9.77 9.26 13.08
N TYR A 28 9.35 8.55 12.05
CA TYR A 28 8.44 7.41 12.18
C TYR A 28 9.19 6.10 12.05
N TRP A 29 9.88 5.94 10.91
CA TRP A 29 10.84 4.88 10.63
C TRP A 29 11.39 5.07 9.22
N LYS A 30 12.65 4.67 9.02
CA LYS A 30 13.32 4.67 7.72
C LYS A 30 14.32 3.53 7.72
N GLU A 31 14.01 2.49 6.98
CA GLU A 31 14.79 1.25 6.94
C GLU A 31 14.90 0.75 5.49
N SER A 32 16.11 0.40 5.08
CA SER A 32 16.41 -0.15 3.75
C SER A 32 16.19 -1.66 3.71
N MET A 33 15.78 -2.16 2.54
CA MET A 33 15.75 -3.60 2.25
C MET A 33 17.15 -4.15 1.91
N GLY A 34 18.05 -3.28 1.45
CA GLY A 34 19.43 -3.58 1.03
C GLY A 34 19.85 -2.74 -0.18
N ASN A 35 21.11 -2.84 -0.59
CA ASN A 35 21.68 -2.05 -1.68
C ASN A 35 22.01 -2.89 -2.91
N ILE A 36 21.63 -2.43 -4.10
CA ILE A 36 21.88 -3.12 -5.38
C ILE A 36 23.36 -3.20 -5.78
N HIS A 37 24.22 -2.39 -5.16
CA HIS A 37 25.68 -2.47 -5.35
C HIS A 37 26.29 -3.67 -4.63
N ASP A 38 25.65 -4.17 -3.57
CA ASP A 38 26.20 -5.24 -2.73
C ASP A 38 25.76 -6.63 -3.18
N ARG A 39 24.51 -6.78 -3.65
CA ARG A 39 23.95 -8.07 -4.04
C ARG A 39 22.86 -7.93 -5.11
N PRO A 40 22.55 -9.01 -5.87
CA PRO A 40 21.48 -9.00 -6.86
C PRO A 40 20.13 -8.60 -6.26
N PHE A 41 19.33 -7.83 -7.00
CA PHE A 41 18.05 -7.31 -6.53
C PHE A 41 17.12 -8.39 -5.95
N MET A 42 17.02 -9.56 -6.59
CA MET A 42 16.12 -10.61 -6.11
C MET A 42 16.57 -11.19 -4.75
N GLU A 43 17.88 -11.25 -4.49
CA GLU A 43 18.38 -11.65 -3.18
C GLU A 43 18.05 -10.61 -2.11
N ILE A 44 18.10 -9.31 -2.44
CA ILE A 44 17.61 -8.23 -1.56
C ILE A 44 16.12 -8.42 -1.31
N TRP A 45 15.34 -8.59 -2.37
CA TRP A 45 13.89 -8.62 -2.32
C TRP A 45 13.36 -9.81 -1.53
N GLU A 46 14.00 -10.97 -1.62
CA GLU A 46 13.58 -12.19 -0.91
C GLU A 46 14.23 -12.33 0.46
N SER A 47 15.14 -11.42 0.85
CA SER A 47 15.86 -11.45 2.12
C SER A 47 14.96 -11.31 3.35
N GLU A 48 15.48 -11.77 4.49
CA GLU A 48 14.89 -11.55 5.81
C GLU A 48 14.75 -10.05 6.14
N GLN A 49 15.73 -9.23 5.72
CA GLN A 49 15.67 -7.78 5.89
C GLN A 49 14.48 -7.17 5.14
N ALA A 50 14.25 -7.58 3.89
CA ALA A 50 13.07 -7.13 3.15
C ALA A 50 11.76 -7.60 3.81
N GLN A 51 11.72 -8.80 4.40
CA GLN A 51 10.57 -9.25 5.18
C GLN A 51 10.33 -8.40 6.43
N LYS A 52 11.39 -8.04 7.18
CA LYS A 52 11.31 -7.13 8.33
C LYS A 52 10.74 -5.77 7.91
N VAL A 53 11.26 -5.18 6.83
CA VAL A 53 10.75 -3.92 6.29
C VAL A 53 9.28 -4.03 5.88
N ARG A 54 8.86 -5.13 5.24
CA ARG A 54 7.43 -5.36 4.90
C ARG A 54 6.53 -5.40 6.14
N GLN A 55 7.01 -5.95 7.26
CA GLN A 55 6.26 -5.92 8.52
C GLN A 55 6.13 -4.50 9.06
N MET A 56 7.16 -3.66 8.93
CA MET A 56 7.11 -2.23 9.28
C MET A 56 6.12 -1.47 8.39
N VAL A 57 6.11 -1.73 7.07
CA VAL A 57 5.16 -1.13 6.12
C VAL A 57 3.71 -1.44 6.53
N ARG A 58 3.41 -2.69 6.92
CA ARG A 58 2.07 -3.10 7.35
C ARG A 58 1.54 -2.28 8.52
N LYS A 59 2.43 -1.82 9.40
CA LYS A 59 2.09 -1.02 10.59
C LYS A 59 2.37 0.47 10.42
N CYS A 60 2.75 0.91 9.21
CA CYS A 60 3.19 2.28 8.97
C CYS A 60 2.12 3.30 9.43
N PRO A 61 2.48 4.27 10.29
CA PRO A 61 1.51 5.10 10.99
C PRO A 61 0.93 6.18 10.08
N LYS A 62 1.66 6.53 9.00
CA LYS A 62 1.25 7.58 8.08
C LYS A 62 0.04 7.23 7.22
N ASN A 63 -0.29 5.94 7.09
CA ASN A 63 -1.36 5.45 6.21
C ASN A 63 -1.35 6.12 4.81
N CYS A 64 -0.14 6.34 4.27
CA CYS A 64 0.03 7.10 3.04
C CYS A 64 -0.64 6.38 1.88
N TRP A 65 -1.49 7.10 1.14
CA TRP A 65 -2.16 6.59 -0.05
C TRP A 65 -1.41 6.95 -1.35
N MET A 66 -0.56 7.99 -1.30
CA MET A 66 -0.01 8.63 -2.50
C MET A 66 1.17 7.87 -3.15
N VAL A 67 1.89 7.04 -2.38
CA VAL A 67 3.10 6.38 -2.90
C VAL A 67 2.77 5.06 -3.64
N GLY A 68 1.48 4.73 -3.78
CA GLY A 68 1.00 3.62 -4.61
C GLY A 68 -0.21 4.04 -5.43
N THR A 69 -0.39 3.44 -6.59
CA THR A 69 -1.63 3.62 -7.35
C THR A 69 -2.79 2.93 -6.62
N ALA A 70 -3.99 3.51 -6.71
CA ALA A 70 -5.19 2.85 -6.20
C ALA A 70 -5.50 1.54 -6.99
N SER A 71 -5.02 1.49 -8.23
CA SER A 71 -5.32 0.46 -9.23
C SER A 71 -4.96 -0.98 -8.79
N PRO A 72 -3.75 -1.31 -8.31
CA PRO A 72 -3.40 -2.66 -7.85
C PRO A 72 -4.31 -3.21 -6.76
N VAL A 73 -4.71 -2.37 -5.80
CA VAL A 73 -5.63 -2.81 -4.73
C VAL A 73 -7.04 -2.98 -5.29
N MET A 74 -7.50 -2.08 -6.17
CA MET A 74 -8.78 -2.24 -6.86
C MET A 74 -8.83 -3.52 -7.70
N HIS A 75 -7.76 -3.85 -8.42
CA HIS A 75 -7.66 -5.10 -9.19
C HIS A 75 -7.62 -6.33 -8.29
N LYS A 76 -6.81 -6.30 -7.22
CA LYS A 76 -6.74 -7.41 -6.24
C LYS A 76 -8.10 -7.70 -5.60
N TYR A 77 -8.88 -6.64 -5.34
CA TYR A 77 -10.19 -6.76 -4.72
C TYR A 77 -11.33 -6.36 -5.67
N ILE A 78 -11.24 -6.74 -6.94
CA ILE A 78 -12.15 -6.33 -8.03
C ILE A 78 -13.64 -6.56 -7.71
N LYS A 79 -13.94 -7.53 -6.85
CA LYS A 79 -15.29 -7.83 -6.37
C LYS A 79 -16.01 -6.61 -5.78
N TYR A 80 -15.30 -5.72 -5.07
CA TYR A 80 -15.92 -4.53 -4.45
C TYR A 80 -16.27 -3.45 -5.49
N PRO A 81 -15.33 -2.95 -6.33
CA PRO A 81 -15.67 -1.97 -7.37
C PRO A 81 -16.61 -2.57 -8.42
N ALA A 82 -16.49 -3.86 -8.77
CA ALA A 82 -17.43 -4.50 -9.71
C ALA A 82 -18.86 -4.55 -9.16
N LYS A 83 -19.04 -4.92 -7.88
CA LYS A 83 -20.34 -4.90 -7.22
C LYS A 83 -20.93 -3.50 -7.17
N TRP A 84 -20.12 -2.50 -6.83
CA TRP A 84 -20.55 -1.09 -6.81
C TRP A 84 -20.95 -0.61 -8.22
N ALA A 85 -20.15 -0.93 -9.24
CA ALA A 85 -20.43 -0.55 -10.63
C ALA A 85 -21.72 -1.20 -11.13
N LEU A 86 -21.95 -2.48 -10.83
CA LEU A 86 -23.17 -3.20 -11.20
C LEU A 86 -24.40 -2.59 -10.50
N GLN A 87 -24.32 -2.31 -9.20
CA GLN A 87 -25.40 -1.67 -8.45
C GLN A 87 -25.77 -0.31 -9.04
N ASN A 88 -24.77 0.50 -9.40
CA ASN A 88 -24.99 1.82 -9.98
C ASN A 88 -25.52 1.74 -11.42
N LYS A 89 -25.05 0.77 -12.21
CA LYS A 89 -25.59 0.53 -13.55
C LYS A 89 -27.08 0.15 -13.48
N LEU A 90 -27.46 -0.74 -12.56
CA LEU A 90 -28.86 -1.10 -12.33
C LEU A 90 -29.69 0.11 -11.91
N ARG A 91 -29.20 0.94 -10.98
CA ARG A 91 -29.90 2.16 -10.55
C ARG A 91 -30.12 3.13 -11.71
N SER A 92 -29.07 3.38 -12.49
CA SER A 92 -29.12 4.23 -13.69
C SER A 92 -30.14 3.73 -14.71
N MET A 93 -30.22 2.42 -14.97
CA MET A 93 -31.23 1.84 -15.86
C MET A 93 -32.68 2.01 -15.34
N HIS A 94 -32.88 2.14 -14.04
CA HIS A 94 -34.19 2.43 -13.43
C HIS A 94 -34.45 3.93 -13.24
N GLY A 95 -33.65 4.82 -13.85
CA GLY A 95 -33.77 6.27 -13.67
C GLY A 95 -33.45 6.77 -12.25
N LYS A 96 -32.84 5.92 -11.42
CA LYS A 96 -32.46 6.26 -10.04
C LYS A 96 -31.06 6.87 -10.02
N PRO A 97 -30.77 7.83 -9.11
CA PRO A 97 -29.45 8.39 -8.96
C PRO A 97 -28.43 7.34 -8.50
N ALA A 98 -27.18 7.51 -8.91
CA ALA A 98 -26.06 6.68 -8.46
C ALA A 98 -25.89 6.79 -6.93
N CYS A 99 -25.58 5.67 -6.28
CA CYS A 99 -25.14 5.62 -4.89
C CYS A 99 -23.64 5.92 -4.85
N ILE A 100 -23.32 7.15 -4.45
CA ILE A 100 -21.95 7.67 -4.28
C ILE A 100 -21.49 7.66 -2.82
N ASP A 101 -22.32 7.10 -1.92
CA ASP A 101 -21.98 7.03 -0.51
C ASP A 101 -20.67 6.25 -0.33
N PRO A 102 -19.71 6.80 0.44
CA PRO A 102 -18.43 6.16 0.65
C PRO A 102 -18.64 4.83 1.38
N LYS A 103 -18.10 3.75 0.79
CA LYS A 103 -18.10 2.41 1.39
C LYS A 103 -16.68 2.02 1.75
N TRP A 104 -16.45 1.77 3.03
CA TRP A 104 -15.19 1.25 3.53
C TRP A 104 -15.21 -0.27 3.44
N CYS A 105 -14.22 -0.83 2.75
CA CYS A 105 -14.03 -2.27 2.67
C CYS A 105 -12.74 -2.62 3.41
N ASP A 106 -12.83 -3.49 4.40
CA ASP A 106 -11.64 -4.06 5.01
C ASP A 106 -10.93 -4.94 3.98
N VAL A 107 -9.66 -4.61 3.73
CA VAL A 107 -8.79 -5.26 2.77
C VAL A 107 -7.49 -5.74 3.44
N GLY A 108 -7.53 -5.92 4.76
CA GLY A 108 -6.39 -6.33 5.59
C GLY A 108 -5.52 -5.16 6.03
N GLN A 109 -6.12 -4.02 6.38
CA GLN A 109 -5.39 -2.91 6.98
C GLN A 109 -5.12 -3.21 8.47
N ASP A 110 -3.92 -2.92 8.94
CA ASP A 110 -3.62 -3.02 10.37
C ASP A 110 -4.33 -1.86 11.10
N PRO A 111 -5.04 -2.09 12.22
CA PRO A 111 -5.74 -1.03 12.98
C PRO A 111 -4.84 0.11 13.44
N CYS A 112 -3.52 -0.12 13.56
CA CYS A 112 -2.55 0.91 13.91
C CYS A 112 -2.19 1.83 12.73
N GLN A 113 -2.56 1.49 11.48
CA GLN A 113 -2.31 2.38 10.34
C GLN A 113 -3.15 3.66 10.45
N GLY A 114 -2.49 4.82 10.45
CA GLY A 114 -3.12 6.14 10.61
C GLY A 114 -2.93 6.74 12.00
N ASP A 115 -2.38 5.96 12.94
CA ASP A 115 -2.02 6.42 14.27
C ASP A 115 -0.63 7.06 14.27
N LEU A 116 -0.59 8.39 14.19
CA LEU A 116 0.65 9.18 14.09
C LEU A 116 1.45 9.31 15.40
N ARG A 117 1.11 8.54 16.45
CA ARG A 117 1.87 8.52 17.69
C ARG A 117 3.29 7.96 17.44
N GLU A 118 4.29 8.54 18.10
CA GLU A 118 5.72 8.28 17.86
C GLU A 118 6.21 6.91 18.38
N LYS A 119 5.33 6.08 18.95
CA LYS A 119 5.71 4.75 19.46
C LYS A 119 5.48 3.69 18.40
N PHE A 120 6.54 3.40 17.66
CA PHE A 120 6.69 2.23 16.79
C PHE A 120 7.26 1.03 17.55
#